data_AF-P79705-F1
#
_entry.id   AF-P79705-F1
#
_cell.length_a   1.000
_cell.length_b   1.000
_cell.length_c   1.000
_cell.angle_alpha   90.00
_cell.angle_beta   90.00
_cell.angle_gamma   90.00
#
_symmetry.space_group_name_H-M   'P 1'
#
loop_
_entity.id
_entity.type
_entity.pdbx_description
1 polymer ?
#
loop_
_entity_poly.entity_id
_entity_poly.type
_entity_poly.pdbx_seq_one_letter_code
_entity_poly.pdbx_strand_id
1 'polypeptide(L)'
;IVTKNGRRMFPVLKLNVSGLDPIAMYSFLLDFVAADNHRWKYVNGEWVPGGKPEPQVPSCVYIHPDSPNFGAHWMKAPVSFSKVKLTNKLNGGGQIMLNSLHKYEPRIHIVRVGGPQRMITSHSFPETQF
;
A
#
# COMPACT_ATOMS: atom_id res chain seq x y z
N ILE A 1 7.71 9.86 4.21
CA ILE A 1 9.15 9.71 4.53
C ILE A 1 9.59 8.29 4.24
N VAL A 2 10.72 8.10 3.55
CA VAL A 2 11.37 6.81 3.31
C VAL A 2 12.78 6.84 3.90
N THR A 3 13.27 5.71 4.42
CA THR A 3 14.62 5.60 5.00
C THR A 3 15.24 4.27 4.62
N LYS A 4 16.57 4.13 4.72
CA LYS A 4 17.27 2.86 4.45
C LYS A 4 16.63 1.69 5.20
N ASN A 5 16.37 1.81 6.50
CA ASN A 5 15.82 0.71 7.32
C ASN A 5 14.28 0.61 7.31
N GLY A 6 13.63 1.41 6.48
CA GLY A 6 12.17 1.47 6.39
C GLY A 6 11.53 2.31 7.49
N ARG A 7 10.61 3.20 7.12
CA ARG A 7 9.86 4.06 8.06
C ARG A 7 8.37 3.73 8.00
N ARG A 8 7.72 3.61 9.17
CA ARG A 8 6.25 3.49 9.26
C ARG A 8 5.56 4.76 8.82
N MET A 9 4.40 4.62 8.18
CA MET A 9 3.58 5.73 7.68
C MET A 9 2.91 6.52 8.82
N PHE A 10 2.64 7.79 8.55
CA PHE A 10 1.74 8.64 9.32
C PHE A 10 1.03 9.59 8.33
N PRO A 11 -0.32 9.70 8.36
CA PRO A 11 -1.24 8.88 9.14
C PRO A 11 -1.14 7.39 8.78
N VAL A 12 -1.62 6.52 9.67
CA VAL A 12 -1.70 5.08 9.40
C VAL A 12 -2.89 4.83 8.48
N LEU A 13 -2.69 4.07 7.40
CA LEU A 13 -3.79 3.62 6.54
C LEU A 13 -4.67 2.63 7.31
N LYS A 14 -5.93 3.01 7.49
CA LYS A 14 -6.98 2.21 8.14
C LYS A 14 -8.22 2.19 7.27
N LEU A 15 -8.92 1.06 7.24
CA LEU A 15 -10.17 0.91 6.51
C LEU A 15 -11.19 0.11 7.30
N ASN A 16 -12.45 0.48 7.14
CA ASN A 16 -13.58 -0.35 7.56
C ASN A 16 -13.98 -1.25 6.38
N VAL A 17 -14.28 -2.51 6.67
CA VAL A 17 -14.62 -3.51 5.66
C VAL A 17 -16.01 -4.05 5.95
N SER A 18 -16.81 -4.22 4.91
CA SER A 18 -18.13 -4.84 4.96
C SER A 18 -18.38 -5.64 3.68
N GLY A 19 -19.32 -6.59 3.72
CA GLY A 19 -19.76 -7.33 2.52
C GLY A 19 -18.90 -8.53 2.12
N LEU A 20 -17.93 -8.93 2.94
CA LEU A 20 -17.22 -10.20 2.76
C LEU A 20 -18.10 -11.38 3.22
N ASP A 21 -17.87 -12.56 2.64
CA ASP A 21 -18.45 -13.80 3.16
C ASP A 21 -17.81 -14.11 4.53
N PRO A 22 -18.57 -14.15 5.65
CA PRO A 22 -18.00 -14.29 6.99
C PRO A 22 -17.15 -15.55 7.19
N ILE A 23 -17.45 -16.65 6.48
CA ILE A 23 -16.79 -17.95 6.63
C ILE A 23 -15.71 -18.21 5.57
N ALA A 24 -15.60 -17.37 4.55
CA ALA A 24 -14.53 -17.47 3.56
C ALA A 24 -13.24 -16.83 4.08
N MET A 25 -12.08 -17.33 3.61
CA MET A 25 -10.77 -16.77 3.95
C MET A 25 -10.33 -15.74 2.91
N TYR A 26 -9.71 -14.67 3.40
CA TYR A 26 -9.19 -13.57 2.60
C TYR A 26 -7.80 -13.16 3.07
N SER A 27 -6.96 -12.76 2.12
CA SER A 27 -5.71 -12.05 2.36
C SER A 27 -5.88 -10.58 1.98
N PHE A 28 -5.40 -9.68 2.84
CA PHE A 28 -5.36 -8.25 2.59
C PHE A 28 -3.94 -7.86 2.24
N LEU A 29 -3.77 -7.19 1.10
CA LEU A 29 -2.48 -6.76 0.59
C LEU A 29 -2.50 -5.26 0.33
N LEU A 30 -1.34 -4.62 0.42
CA LEU A 30 -1.14 -3.20 0.17
C LEU A 30 0.02 -3.03 -0.82
N ASP A 31 -0.21 -2.30 -1.90
CA ASP A 31 0.82 -1.76 -2.76
C ASP A 31 0.66 -0.23 -2.92
N PHE A 32 1.57 0.39 -3.66
CA PHE A 32 1.57 1.82 -3.92
C PHE A 32 1.77 2.03 -5.41
N VAL A 33 0.79 2.68 -6.05
CA VAL A 33 0.82 2.97 -7.48
C VAL A 33 1.39 4.37 -7.67
N ALA A 34 2.22 4.59 -8.67
CA ALA A 34 2.64 5.96 -9.02
C ALA A 34 1.42 6.76 -9.46
N ALA A 35 1.19 7.91 -8.80
CA ALA A 35 0.03 8.76 -9.07
C ALA A 35 0.23 9.67 -10.29
N ASP A 36 1.50 9.97 -10.62
CA ASP A 36 1.85 10.76 -11.80
C ASP A 36 3.20 10.33 -12.39
N ASN A 37 3.52 10.89 -13.57
CA ASN A 37 4.75 10.62 -14.31
C ASN A 37 5.80 11.72 -14.09
N HIS A 38 5.87 12.31 -12.90
CA HIS A 38 6.86 13.33 -12.58
C HIS A 38 7.73 12.90 -11.40
N ARG A 39 9.01 13.25 -11.49
CA ARG A 39 9.82 13.46 -10.28
C ARG A 39 9.56 14.87 -9.80
N TRP A 40 9.20 15.03 -8.54
CA TRP A 40 8.87 16.32 -7.92
C TRP A 40 10.10 16.95 -7.27
N LYS A 41 10.04 18.26 -7.03
CA LYS A 41 10.99 19.00 -6.19
C LYS A 41 10.24 20.07 -5.40
N TYR A 42 10.76 20.42 -4.23
CA TYR A 42 10.21 21.48 -3.40
C TYR A 42 11.03 22.75 -3.59
N VAL A 43 10.42 23.79 -4.14
CA VAL A 43 11.07 25.06 -4.49
C VAL A 43 10.19 26.20 -4.01
N ASN A 44 10.77 27.13 -3.25
CA ASN A 44 10.09 28.34 -2.76
C ASN A 44 8.75 28.07 -2.04
N GLY A 45 8.65 26.98 -1.30
CA GLY A 45 7.43 26.64 -0.56
C GLY A 45 6.42 25.79 -1.34
N GLU A 46 6.70 25.45 -2.61
CA GLU A 46 5.77 24.73 -3.48
C GLU A 46 6.38 23.45 -4.05
N TRP A 47 5.51 22.45 -4.26
CA TRP A 47 5.85 21.25 -5.01
C TRP A 47 5.69 21.52 -6.49
N VAL A 48 6.77 21.38 -7.25
CA VAL A 48 6.77 21.58 -8.70
C VAL A 48 7.39 20.38 -9.43
N PRO A 49 7.05 20.14 -10.71
CA PRO A 49 7.73 19.15 -11.52
C PRO A 49 9.25 19.43 -11.59
N GLY A 50 10.04 18.42 -11.27
CA GLY A 50 11.50 18.44 -11.20
C GLY A 50 12.20 17.70 -12.34
N GLY A 51 11.45 16.95 -13.16
CA GLY A 51 11.98 16.25 -14.33
C GLY A 51 11.23 14.95 -14.65
N LYS A 52 11.84 14.13 -15.51
CA LYS A 52 11.34 12.81 -15.88
C LYS A 52 11.34 11.86 -14.66
N PRO A 53 10.39 10.93 -14.58
CA PRO A 53 10.31 9.98 -13.48
C PRO A 53 11.48 9.00 -13.56
N GLU A 54 11.93 8.54 -12.40
CA GLU A 54 12.87 7.42 -12.31
C GLU A 54 12.15 6.12 -12.72
N PRO A 55 12.87 5.11 -13.25
CA PRO A 55 12.27 3.81 -13.55
C PRO A 55 11.51 3.29 -12.33
N GLN A 56 10.29 2.78 -12.56
CA GLN A 56 9.52 2.19 -11.48
C GLN A 56 10.26 0.99 -10.92
N VAL A 57 10.42 0.97 -9.60
CA VAL A 57 10.92 -0.19 -8.88
C VAL A 57 9.92 -1.34 -8.98
N PRO A 58 10.36 -2.61 -8.97
CA PRO A 58 9.46 -3.74 -8.97
C PRO A 58 8.42 -3.57 -7.86
N SER A 59 7.13 -3.72 -8.19
CA SER A 59 6.04 -3.57 -7.22
C SER A 59 6.22 -4.59 -6.10
N CYS A 60 6.58 -4.11 -4.92
CA CYS A 60 6.57 -4.92 -3.70
C CYS A 60 5.21 -4.77 -3.05
N VAL A 61 4.56 -5.91 -2.83
CA VAL A 61 3.30 -5.97 -2.13
C VAL A 61 3.56 -6.28 -0.66
N TYR A 62 2.92 -5.54 0.24
CA TYR A 62 2.88 -5.85 1.66
C TYR A 62 1.65 -6.70 1.97
N ILE A 63 1.86 -7.86 2.59
CA ILE A 63 0.76 -8.71 3.05
C ILE A 63 0.45 -8.32 4.50
N HIS A 64 -0.82 -8.02 4.79
CA HIS A 64 -1.25 -7.74 6.16
C HIS A 64 -0.97 -8.96 7.04
N PRO A 65 -0.37 -8.81 8.24
CA PRO A 65 0.13 -9.90 9.05
C PRO A 65 -0.95 -10.87 9.53
N ASP A 66 -2.20 -10.42 9.59
CA ASP A 66 -3.34 -11.28 9.95
C ASP A 66 -3.81 -12.17 8.79
N SER A 67 -3.23 -12.03 7.59
CA SER A 67 -3.60 -12.82 6.41
C SER A 67 -2.99 -14.23 6.41
N PRO A 68 -3.71 -15.25 5.89
CA PRO A 68 -5.13 -15.19 5.53
C PRO A 68 -6.03 -15.27 6.78
N ASN A 69 -7.20 -14.63 6.73
CA ASN A 69 -8.18 -14.70 7.82
C ASN A 69 -9.62 -14.75 7.30
N PHE A 70 -10.56 -15.13 8.17
CA PHE A 70 -11.99 -15.17 7.83
C PHE A 70 -12.55 -13.77 7.53
N GLY A 71 -13.54 -13.69 6.65
CA GLY A 71 -14.26 -12.44 6.37
C GLY A 71 -14.81 -11.79 7.65
N ALA A 72 -15.31 -12.61 8.59
CA ALA A 72 -15.74 -12.16 9.91
C ALA A 72 -14.63 -11.43 10.69
N HIS A 73 -13.38 -11.91 10.61
CA HIS A 73 -12.24 -11.25 11.26
C HIS A 73 -11.97 -9.87 10.66
N TRP A 74 -12.00 -9.74 9.33
CA TRP A 74 -11.72 -8.49 8.64
C TRP A 74 -12.81 -7.43 8.82
N MET A 75 -14.07 -7.86 9.02
CA MET A 75 -15.21 -6.95 9.21
C MET A 75 -15.47 -6.58 10.67
N LYS A 76 -14.84 -7.24 11.65
CA LYS A 76 -15.12 -7.00 13.09
C LYS A 76 -14.65 -5.64 13.61
N ALA A 77 -13.61 -5.08 12.99
CA ALA A 77 -12.94 -3.85 13.41
C ALA A 77 -12.16 -3.25 12.23
N PRO A 78 -11.76 -1.96 12.29
CA PRO A 78 -10.95 -1.36 11.24
C PRO A 78 -9.64 -2.12 11.00
N VAL A 79 -9.37 -2.48 9.75
CA VAL A 79 -8.10 -3.09 9.32
C VAL A 79 -7.02 -2.01 9.31
N SER A 80 -5.83 -2.29 9.84
CA SER A 80 -4.79 -1.27 10.08
C SER A 80 -3.42 -1.70 9.57
N PHE A 81 -2.90 -0.98 8.57
CA PHE A 81 -1.57 -1.23 7.99
C PHE A 81 -0.43 -0.56 8.79
N SER A 82 -0.56 -0.47 10.11
CA SER A 82 0.38 0.24 10.99
C SER A 82 1.83 -0.28 10.99
N LYS A 83 2.04 -1.53 10.56
CA LYS A 83 3.36 -2.18 10.58
C LYS A 83 4.12 -2.06 9.25
N VAL A 84 3.47 -1.56 8.18
CA VAL A 84 4.14 -1.37 6.89
C VAL A 84 5.27 -0.35 7.03
N LYS A 85 6.39 -0.62 6.34
CA LYS A 85 7.56 0.25 6.32
C LYS A 85 7.91 0.61 4.88
N LEU A 86 8.12 1.90 4.63
CA LEU A 86 8.52 2.44 3.34
C LEU A 86 10.03 2.74 3.32
N THR A 87 10.72 2.26 2.29
CA THR A 87 12.18 2.38 2.14
C THR A 87 12.55 2.95 0.77
N ASN A 88 13.77 3.45 0.65
CA ASN A 88 14.38 3.84 -0.64
C ASN A 88 15.56 2.93 -1.02
N LYS A 89 15.67 1.75 -0.40
CA LYS A 89 16.72 0.75 -0.66
C LYS A 89 16.15 -0.66 -0.66
N LEU A 90 16.61 -1.50 -1.59
CA LEU A 90 16.29 -2.93 -1.64
C LEU A 90 17.07 -3.66 -0.55
N ASN A 91 16.39 -3.99 0.55
CA ASN A 91 17.04 -4.59 1.72
C ASN A 91 16.42 -5.94 2.13
N GLY A 92 15.55 -6.54 1.30
CA GLY A 92 14.99 -7.88 1.51
C GLY A 92 13.99 -8.06 2.67
N GLY A 93 13.88 -7.10 3.59
CA GLY A 93 13.13 -7.25 4.86
C GLY A 93 11.62 -6.99 4.83
N GLY A 94 10.91 -7.34 3.75
CA GLY A 94 9.45 -7.14 3.64
C GLY A 94 8.98 -5.67 3.68
N GLN A 95 9.89 -4.74 3.41
CA GLN A 95 9.62 -3.31 3.29
C GLN A 95 9.19 -2.99 1.86
N ILE A 96 8.38 -1.95 1.67
CA ILE A 96 8.01 -1.49 0.33
C ILE A 96 9.00 -0.42 -0.10
N MET A 97 9.67 -0.65 -1.23
CA MET A 97 10.55 0.34 -1.83
C MET A 97 9.73 1.35 -2.63
N LEU A 98 10.02 2.64 -2.42
CA LEU A 98 9.48 3.75 -3.20
C LEU A 98 10.63 4.66 -3.65
N ASN A 99 10.49 5.23 -4.83
CA ASN A 99 11.40 6.27 -5.30
C ASN A 99 11.11 7.55 -4.52
N SER A 100 12.16 8.21 -4.03
CA SER A 100 11.99 9.49 -3.35
C SER A 100 11.50 10.54 -4.34
N LEU A 101 10.71 11.52 -3.87
CA LEU A 101 10.19 12.61 -4.70
C LEU A 101 9.27 12.16 -5.85
N HIS A 102 8.61 11.02 -5.71
CA HIS A 102 7.53 10.60 -6.61
C HIS A 102 6.24 10.54 -5.81
N LYS A 103 5.13 10.82 -6.47
CA LYS A 103 3.81 10.78 -5.85
C LYS A 103 3.22 9.38 -5.93
N TYR A 104 2.66 8.90 -4.83
CA TYR A 104 2.09 7.57 -4.75
C TYR A 104 0.66 7.57 -4.23
N GLU A 105 -0.14 6.64 -4.74
CA GLU A 105 -1.47 6.32 -4.25
C GLU A 105 -1.47 4.92 -3.62
N PRO A 106 -1.77 4.80 -2.31
CA PRO A 106 -1.99 3.51 -1.67
C PRO A 106 -3.15 2.75 -2.31
N ARG A 107 -2.94 1.46 -2.57
CA ARG A 107 -3.98 0.57 -3.11
C ARG A 107 -4.00 -0.75 -2.34
N ILE A 108 -5.20 -1.14 -1.93
CA ILE A 108 -5.46 -2.35 -1.17
C ILE A 108 -6.06 -3.40 -2.08
N HIS A 109 -5.56 -4.63 -1.97
CA HIS A 109 -6.13 -5.80 -2.63
C HIS A 109 -6.72 -6.76 -1.60
N ILE A 110 -7.95 -7.20 -1.85
CA ILE A 110 -8.65 -8.24 -1.09
C ILE A 110 -8.69 -9.49 -1.96
N VAL A 111 -8.01 -10.55 -1.52
CA VAL A 111 -7.87 -11.79 -2.27
C VAL A 111 -8.58 -12.91 -1.53
N ARG A 112 -9.63 -13.49 -2.12
CA ARG A 112 -10.29 -14.68 -1.57
C ARG A 112 -9.37 -15.90 -1.75
N VAL A 113 -9.20 -16.68 -0.69
CA VAL A 113 -8.33 -17.87 -0.64
C VAL A 113 -9.19 -19.14 -0.69
N GLY A 114 -8.68 -20.18 -1.36
CA GLY A 114 -9.26 -21.54 -1.31
C GLY A 114 -10.51 -21.78 -2.15
N GLY A 115 -11.01 -20.78 -2.89
CA GLY A 115 -12.10 -20.95 -3.85
C GLY A 115 -11.61 -21.40 -5.23
N PRO A 116 -12.48 -22.05 -6.04
CA PRO A 116 -12.14 -22.45 -7.42
C PRO A 116 -11.86 -21.26 -8.34
N GLN A 117 -12.37 -20.07 -7.99
CA GLN A 117 -12.09 -18.82 -8.70
C GLN A 117 -11.26 -17.88 -7.83
N ARG A 118 -10.18 -17.36 -8.42
CA ARG A 118 -9.35 -16.33 -7.79
C ARG A 118 -10.08 -14.99 -7.86
N MET A 119 -10.81 -14.65 -6.80
CA MET A 119 -11.46 -13.35 -6.68
C MET A 119 -10.49 -12.35 -6.06
N ILE A 120 -10.14 -11.31 -6.83
CA ILE A 120 -9.31 -10.19 -6.38
C ILE A 120 -10.11 -8.91 -6.57
N THR A 121 -10.33 -8.17 -5.49
CA THR A 121 -10.90 -6.82 -5.56
C THR A 121 -9.83 -5.82 -5.13
N SER A 122 -9.72 -4.70 -5.85
CA SER A 122 -8.70 -3.68 -5.58
C SER A 122 -9.36 -2.33 -5.33
N HIS A 123 -8.89 -1.60 -4.32
CA HIS A 123 -9.41 -0.30 -3.94
C HIS A 123 -8.26 0.67 -3.74
N SER A 124 -8.33 1.82 -4.41
CA SER A 124 -7.39 2.93 -4.19
C SER A 124 -8.08 4.08 -3.46
N PHE A 125 -7.29 4.92 -2.78
CA PHE A 125 -7.78 5.99 -1.92
C PHE A 125 -7.07 7.32 -2.30
N PRO A 126 -7.62 8.10 -3.25
CA PRO A 126 -6.99 9.33 -3.74
C PRO A 126 -6.68 10.35 -2.62
N GLU A 127 -7.49 10.39 -1.57
CA GLU A 127 -7.31 11.22 -0.38
C GLU A 127 -6.06 10.85 0.45
N THR A 128 -5.41 9.72 0.13
CA THR A 128 -4.20 9.23 0.80
C THR A 128 -2.93 9.36 -0.05
N GLN A 129 -3.00 10.08 -1.17
CA GLN A 129 -1.82 10.36 -1.99
C GLN A 129 -0.77 11.15 -1.19
N PHE A 130 0.51 10.82 -1.42
CA PHE A 130 1.67 11.49 -0.80
C PHE A 130 2.88 11.57 -1.73
#